data_AF-A0A4V6F1X6-F1
#
_entry.id   AF-A0A4V6F1X6-F1
#
_cell.length_a   1.000
_cell.length_b   1.000
_cell.length_c   1.000
_cell.angle_alpha   90.00
_cell.angle_beta   90.00
_cell.angle_gamma   90.00
#
_symmetry.space_group_name_H-M   'P 1'
#
loop_
_entity.id
_entity.type
_entity.pdbx_description
1 polymer ?
#
loop_
_entity_poly.entity_id
_entity_poly.type
_entity_poly.pdbx_seq_one_letter_code
_entity_poly.pdbx_strand_id
1 'polypeptide(L)'
;MEIEKAYFALSEILERWSIAEDDLIYLAENDEVRLSIRVFGLPLEFGDFEEDVDGRPFRIPTDRLSFSGVVDLHARDVFQLFRCGEAHIGEFRSVQSDYASLWGSVDAVYVVIGDLLMRRDERDRYEIMKGFSTGGRLEEPTFIVSRDYSEVRCNGHRFQLGPIQAAVVRSLHRAAQAGQPWQNGKNILSEARSRSLRMSDVFKSKDNWRELIRSDRRGNYRLNIE
;
A
#
# COMPACT_ATOMS: atom_id res chain seq x y z
N MET A 1 25.82 0.64 -9.40
CA MET A 1 25.91 -0.75 -8.90
C MET A 1 24.64 -1.01 -8.13
N GLU A 2 23.78 -1.88 -8.63
CA GLU A 2 22.55 -2.26 -7.93
C GLU A 2 22.91 -3.35 -6.92
N ILE A 3 22.66 -3.11 -5.64
CA ILE A 3 22.94 -4.07 -4.57
C ILE A 3 21.70 -4.92 -4.37
N GLU A 4 21.84 -6.24 -4.43
CA GLU A 4 20.75 -7.14 -4.12
C GLU A 4 20.52 -7.19 -2.60
N LYS A 5 19.58 -6.37 -2.12
CA LYS A 5 19.21 -6.30 -0.70
C LYS A 5 18.28 -7.45 -0.30
N ALA A 6 18.55 -8.11 0.82
CA ALA A 6 17.66 -9.15 1.39
C ALA A 6 16.45 -8.58 2.16
N TYR A 7 16.51 -7.31 2.56
CA TYR A 7 15.48 -6.59 3.30
C TYR A 7 15.62 -5.08 3.03
N PHE A 8 14.57 -4.33 3.37
CA PHE A 8 14.43 -2.91 3.07
C PHE A 8 13.99 -2.17 4.33
N ALA A 9 14.47 -0.93 4.51
CA ALA A 9 13.91 -0.03 5.52
C ALA A 9 12.48 0.35 5.15
N LEU A 10 11.65 0.68 6.16
CA LEU A 10 10.25 1.07 5.89
C LEU A 10 10.14 2.27 4.95
N SER A 11 11.04 3.25 5.04
CA SER A 11 11.06 4.40 4.13
C SER A 11 11.23 3.99 2.66
N GLU A 12 12.04 2.95 2.38
CA GLU A 12 12.21 2.44 1.01
C GLU A 12 10.92 1.76 0.51
N ILE A 13 10.20 1.08 1.41
CA ILE A 13 8.91 0.46 1.09
C ILE A 13 7.84 1.52 0.84
N LEU A 14 7.75 2.55 1.69
CA LEU A 14 6.81 3.65 1.53
C LEU A 14 7.03 4.39 0.20
N GLU A 15 8.29 4.68 -0.15
CA GLU A 15 8.63 5.31 -1.43
C GLU A 15 8.27 4.40 -2.61
N ARG A 16 8.64 3.11 -2.54
CA ARG A 16 8.40 2.14 -3.62
C ARG A 16 6.92 1.88 -3.84
N TRP A 17 6.15 1.73 -2.77
CA TRP A 17 4.72 1.49 -2.81
C TRP A 17 3.91 2.78 -2.96
N SER A 18 4.54 3.95 -2.82
CA SER A 18 3.88 5.25 -2.89
C SER A 18 2.65 5.35 -1.97
N ILE A 19 2.71 4.74 -0.78
CA ILE A 19 1.65 4.77 0.23
C ILE A 19 2.03 5.64 1.42
N ALA A 20 1.04 6.07 2.21
CA ALA A 20 1.28 6.77 3.45
C ALA A 20 1.82 5.82 4.53
N GLU A 21 2.53 6.36 5.51
CA GLU A 21 3.03 5.59 6.66
C GLU A 21 1.87 4.92 7.42
N ASP A 22 0.77 5.64 7.65
CA ASP A 22 -0.44 5.12 8.29
C ASP A 22 -1.03 3.89 7.56
N ASP A 23 -0.93 3.84 6.22
CA ASP A 23 -1.41 2.69 5.44
C ASP A 23 -0.51 1.47 5.63
N LEU A 24 0.81 1.66 5.67
CA LEU A 24 1.76 0.57 5.96
C LEU A 24 1.56 0.04 7.38
N ILE A 25 1.35 0.94 8.35
CA ILE A 25 1.03 0.57 9.74
C ILE A 25 -0.25 -0.26 9.77
N TYR A 26 -1.32 0.20 9.13
CA TYR A 26 -2.58 -0.53 9.06
C TYR A 26 -2.38 -1.95 8.49
N LEU A 27 -1.63 -2.09 7.40
CA LEU A 27 -1.36 -3.40 6.81
C LEU A 27 -0.60 -4.33 7.78
N ALA A 28 0.36 -3.78 8.52
CA ALA A 28 1.18 -4.55 9.45
C ALA A 28 0.42 -4.96 10.72
N GLU A 29 -0.39 -4.05 11.28
CA GLU A 29 -1.22 -4.32 12.45
C GLU A 29 -2.33 -5.34 12.17
N ASN A 30 -2.78 -5.43 10.91
CA ASN A 30 -3.81 -6.38 10.47
C ASN A 30 -3.24 -7.68 9.85
N ASP A 31 -1.93 -7.91 9.99
CA ASP A 31 -1.24 -9.12 9.49
C ASP A 31 -1.31 -9.30 7.96
N GLU A 32 -1.59 -8.24 7.20
CA GLU A 32 -1.52 -8.26 5.73
C GLU A 32 -0.07 -8.23 5.23
N VAL A 33 0.81 -7.54 5.97
CA VAL A 33 2.26 -7.54 5.77
C VAL A 33 3.01 -7.83 7.07
N ARG A 34 4.19 -8.43 6.94
CA ARG A 34 5.08 -8.76 8.06
C ARG A 34 6.22 -7.76 8.15
N LEU A 35 6.37 -7.18 9.34
CA LEU A 35 7.55 -6.40 9.69
C LEU A 35 8.50 -7.26 10.51
N SER A 36 9.79 -6.97 10.33
CA SER A 36 10.86 -7.75 10.90
C SER A 36 11.90 -6.84 11.54
N ILE A 37 12.73 -7.39 12.41
CA ILE A 37 13.92 -6.72 12.96
C ILE A 37 15.17 -7.52 12.64
N ARG A 38 16.32 -6.86 12.67
CA ARG A 38 17.62 -7.52 12.54
C ARG A 38 18.21 -7.83 13.90
N VAL A 39 18.64 -9.08 14.10
CA VAL A 39 19.20 -9.57 15.37
C VAL A 39 20.54 -10.26 15.14
N PHE A 40 21.38 -10.31 16.17
CA PHE A 40 22.70 -10.93 16.14
C PHE A 40 22.94 -11.77 17.39
N GLY A 41 23.31 -13.04 17.19
CA GLY A 41 23.61 -13.98 18.26
C GLY A 41 22.44 -14.24 19.21
N LEU A 42 21.21 -14.07 18.75
CA LEU A 42 20.01 -14.15 19.58
C LEU A 42 19.68 -15.62 19.90
N PRO A 43 19.66 -16.05 21.16
CA PRO A 43 19.33 -17.41 21.52
C PRO A 43 17.83 -17.64 21.31
N LEU A 44 17.48 -18.45 20.31
CA LEU A 44 16.11 -18.82 19.97
C LEU A 44 15.86 -20.32 20.17
N GLU A 45 14.73 -20.63 20.79
CA GLU A 45 14.11 -21.94 20.83
C GLU A 45 12.94 -21.94 19.87
N PHE A 46 12.86 -23.00 19.07
CA PHE A 46 11.77 -23.27 18.16
C PHE A 46 11.00 -24.50 18.66
N GLY A 47 9.71 -24.54 18.39
CA GLY A 47 8.91 -25.70 18.71
C GLY A 47 7.46 -25.53 18.36
N ASP A 48 6.71 -26.57 18.67
CA ASP A 48 5.29 -26.69 18.36
C ASP A 48 4.49 -26.76 19.67
N PHE A 49 3.18 -26.51 19.56
CA PHE A 49 2.27 -26.74 20.67
C PHE A 49 1.58 -28.09 20.52
N GLU A 50 1.58 -28.88 21.59
CA GLU A 50 0.72 -30.05 21.72
C GLU A 50 -0.34 -29.80 22.79
N GLU A 51 -1.44 -30.53 22.73
CA GLU A 51 -2.50 -30.47 23.75
C GLU A 51 -2.30 -31.58 24.78
N ASP A 52 -2.39 -31.23 26.06
CA ASP A 52 -2.46 -32.23 27.13
C ASP A 52 -3.83 -32.94 27.14
N VAL A 53 -4.00 -33.90 28.06
CA VAL A 53 -5.27 -34.65 28.21
C VAL A 53 -6.49 -33.77 28.52
N ASP A 54 -6.28 -32.54 28.99
CA ASP A 54 -7.31 -31.56 29.31
C ASP A 54 -7.48 -30.50 28.19
N GLY A 55 -6.78 -30.66 27.05
CA GLY A 55 -6.82 -29.74 25.91
C GLY A 55 -6.01 -28.46 26.12
N ARG A 56 -5.10 -28.41 27.09
CA ARG A 56 -4.24 -27.24 27.33
C ARG A 56 -2.99 -27.32 26.47
N PRO A 57 -2.62 -26.23 25.76
CA PRO A 57 -1.41 -26.23 24.95
C PRO A 57 -0.18 -26.24 25.85
N PHE A 58 0.78 -27.11 25.53
CA PHE A 58 2.12 -27.12 26.11
C PHE A 58 3.18 -27.15 25.01
N ARG A 59 4.35 -26.58 25.29
CA ARG A 59 5.43 -26.43 24.30
C ARG A 59 6.21 -27.74 24.16
N ILE A 60 6.46 -28.14 22.91
CA ILE A 60 7.42 -29.18 22.53
C ILE A 60 8.60 -28.50 21.82
N PRO A 61 9.73 -28.27 22.51
CA PRO A 61 10.93 -27.73 21.86
C PRO A 61 11.49 -28.70 20.83
N THR A 62 11.73 -28.21 19.62
CA THR A 62 12.31 -29.00 18.52
C THR A 62 13.76 -28.61 18.23
N ASP A 63 14.12 -27.33 18.39
CA ASP A 63 15.49 -26.86 18.15
C ASP A 63 15.85 -25.66 19.04
N ARG A 64 17.16 -25.47 19.27
CA ARG A 64 17.74 -24.33 19.98
C ARG A 64 19.04 -23.90 19.33
N LEU A 65 19.13 -22.62 18.95
CA LEU A 65 20.31 -22.09 18.29
C LEU A 65 20.54 -20.61 18.62
N SER A 66 21.76 -20.14 18.33
CA SER A 66 22.11 -18.72 18.35
C SER A 66 21.91 -18.14 16.95
N PHE A 67 20.87 -17.32 16.78
CA PHE A 67 20.41 -16.83 15.48
C PHE A 67 20.98 -15.44 15.18
N SER A 68 21.48 -15.26 13.95
CA SER A 68 21.84 -13.94 13.42
C SER A 68 21.18 -13.76 12.07
N GLY A 69 20.36 -12.72 11.91
CA GLY A 69 19.55 -12.55 10.72
C GLY A 69 18.37 -11.63 10.94
N VAL A 70 17.29 -11.88 10.22
CA VAL A 70 16.05 -11.11 10.30
C VAL A 70 14.95 -12.02 10.85
N VAL A 71 14.22 -11.55 11.85
CA VAL A 71 13.11 -12.27 12.50
C VAL A 71 11.81 -11.49 12.37
N ASP A 72 10.71 -12.19 12.11
CA ASP A 72 9.39 -11.58 12.02
C ASP A 72 8.79 -11.28 13.39
N LEU A 73 8.14 -10.13 13.48
CA LEU A 73 7.37 -9.74 14.66
C LEU A 73 5.92 -10.25 14.54
N HIS A 74 5.26 -10.44 15.68
CA HIS A 74 3.81 -10.59 15.69
C HIS A 74 3.13 -9.23 15.50
N ALA A 75 1.93 -9.24 14.91
CA ALA A 75 1.15 -8.01 14.69
C ALA A 75 0.87 -7.25 16.00
N ARG A 76 0.72 -7.97 17.13
CA ARG A 76 0.57 -7.36 18.48
C ARG A 76 1.79 -6.53 18.88
N ASP A 77 3.00 -6.99 18.55
CA ASP A 77 4.24 -6.32 18.92
C ASP A 77 4.44 -5.10 18.02
N VAL A 78 4.09 -5.23 16.73
CA VAL A 78 4.06 -4.10 15.78
C VAL A 78 3.08 -3.01 16.22
N PHE A 79 1.86 -3.38 16.60
CA PHE A 79 0.88 -2.45 17.15
C PHE A 79 1.42 -1.73 18.39
N GLN A 80 2.04 -2.46 19.31
CA GLN A 80 2.66 -1.87 20.50
C GLN A 80 3.79 -0.90 20.15
N LEU A 81 4.64 -1.26 19.18
CA LEU A 81 5.73 -0.42 18.71
C LEU A 81 5.22 0.90 18.12
N PHE A 82 4.24 0.88 17.22
CA PHE A 82 3.69 2.12 16.66
C PHE A 82 2.88 2.93 17.67
N ARG A 83 2.27 2.26 18.66
CA ARG A 83 1.52 2.93 19.74
C ARG A 83 2.42 3.62 20.77
N CYS A 84 3.52 2.99 21.15
CA CYS A 84 4.37 3.41 22.28
C CYS A 84 5.73 3.95 21.85
N GLY A 85 6.15 3.73 20.60
CA GLY A 85 7.48 4.06 20.08
C GLY A 85 8.56 2.99 20.32
N GLU A 86 8.32 2.11 21.30
CA GLU A 86 9.25 1.07 21.75
C GLU A 86 8.52 -0.17 22.25
N ALA A 87 9.20 -1.33 22.23
CA ALA A 87 8.73 -2.58 22.79
C ALA A 87 9.89 -3.50 23.22
N HIS A 88 9.60 -4.41 24.13
CA HIS A 88 10.49 -5.50 24.52
C HIS A 88 9.94 -6.82 23.98
N ILE A 89 10.66 -7.43 23.05
CA ILE A 89 10.19 -8.58 22.26
C ILE A 89 10.95 -9.85 22.64
N GLY A 90 10.21 -10.87 23.07
CA GLY A 90 10.76 -12.19 23.43
C GLY A 90 10.23 -13.36 22.59
N GLU A 91 9.25 -13.10 21.72
CA GLU A 91 8.62 -14.10 20.85
C GLU A 91 8.60 -13.56 19.42
N PHE A 92 8.83 -14.44 18.46
CA PHE A 92 8.95 -14.13 17.05
C PHE A 92 8.13 -15.12 16.24
N ARG A 93 7.69 -14.70 15.06
CA ARG A 93 7.00 -15.62 14.15
C ARG A 93 8.00 -16.58 13.53
N SER A 94 7.59 -17.84 13.40
CA SER A 94 8.26 -18.85 12.60
C SER A 94 7.33 -19.32 11.48
N VAL A 95 7.91 -19.71 10.34
CA VAL A 95 7.17 -20.36 9.24
C VAL A 95 7.18 -21.89 9.39
N GLN A 96 8.17 -22.42 10.12
CA GLN A 96 8.45 -23.85 10.23
C GLN A 96 8.03 -24.44 11.59
N SER A 97 7.57 -23.61 12.52
CA SER A 97 7.23 -24.02 13.88
C SER A 97 6.12 -23.12 14.42
N ASP A 98 5.33 -23.61 15.36
CA ASP A 98 4.26 -22.80 15.95
C ASP A 98 4.79 -21.62 16.77
N TYR A 99 5.97 -21.76 17.38
CA TYR A 99 6.63 -20.67 18.09
C TYR A 99 8.13 -20.57 17.81
N ALA A 100 8.64 -19.34 17.93
CA ALA A 100 10.04 -19.06 18.17
C ALA A 100 10.12 -18.08 19.35
N SER A 101 10.88 -18.44 20.39
CA SER A 101 11.03 -17.57 21.57
C SER A 101 12.45 -17.55 22.10
N LEU A 102 12.79 -16.52 22.85
CA LEU A 102 14.04 -16.51 23.61
C LEU A 102 14.09 -17.71 24.56
N TRP A 103 15.27 -18.29 24.72
CA TRP A 103 15.51 -19.36 25.68
C TRP A 103 16.66 -19.05 26.62
N GLY A 104 16.61 -19.67 27.80
CA GLY A 104 17.53 -19.36 28.89
C GLY A 104 17.15 -18.06 29.62
N SER A 105 18.10 -17.53 30.38
CA SER A 105 17.92 -16.30 31.18
C SER A 105 18.38 -15.09 30.39
N VAL A 106 17.65 -14.75 29.33
CA VAL A 106 17.98 -13.66 28.41
C VAL A 106 16.83 -12.67 28.41
N ASP A 107 17.17 -11.39 28.51
CA ASP A 107 16.18 -10.31 28.48
C ASP A 107 15.56 -10.18 27.09
N ALA A 108 14.29 -9.75 27.07
CA ALA A 108 13.59 -9.43 25.85
C ALA A 108 14.32 -8.34 25.05
N VAL A 109 14.34 -8.48 23.73
CA VAL A 109 15.02 -7.56 22.82
C VAL A 109 14.31 -6.21 22.85
N TYR A 110 15.04 -5.15 23.22
CA TYR A 110 14.55 -3.78 23.11
C TYR A 110 14.54 -3.36 21.64
N VAL A 111 13.38 -2.90 21.16
CA VAL A 111 13.13 -2.54 19.76
C VAL A 111 12.45 -1.19 19.70
N VAL A 112 12.86 -0.35 18.74
CA VAL A 112 12.17 0.89 18.38
C VAL A 112 11.67 0.85 16.93
N ILE A 113 10.79 1.77 16.55
CA ILE A 113 10.24 1.86 15.19
C ILE A 113 11.36 1.92 14.12
N GLY A 114 12.48 2.58 14.43
CA GLY A 114 13.63 2.70 13.53
C GLY A 114 14.35 1.38 13.21
N ASP A 115 14.12 0.33 14.00
CA ASP A 115 14.69 -1.01 13.78
C ASP A 115 13.86 -1.85 12.80
N LEU A 116 12.67 -1.37 12.43
CA LEU A 116 11.73 -2.10 11.59
C LEU A 116 12.18 -2.14 10.13
N LEU A 117 12.06 -3.34 9.57
CA LEU A 117 12.44 -3.70 8.21
C LEU A 117 11.32 -4.52 7.58
N MET A 118 11.31 -4.57 6.25
CA MET A 118 10.53 -5.55 5.49
C MET A 118 11.48 -6.45 4.72
N ARG A 119 11.31 -7.76 4.84
CA ARG A 119 12.10 -8.70 4.03
C ARG A 119 11.69 -8.63 2.56
N ARG A 120 12.63 -8.99 1.68
CA ARG A 120 12.39 -9.05 0.23
C ARG A 120 11.26 -10.03 -0.12
N ASP A 121 11.29 -11.23 0.43
CA ASP A 121 10.29 -12.27 0.16
C ASP A 121 8.88 -11.80 0.52
N GLU A 122 8.75 -11.09 1.64
CA GLU A 122 7.48 -10.54 2.10
C GLU A 122 6.98 -9.40 1.20
N ARG A 123 7.87 -8.48 0.83
CA ARG A 123 7.57 -7.44 -0.15
C ARG A 123 7.11 -8.07 -1.46
N ASP A 124 7.86 -9.02 -1.99
CA ASP A 124 7.58 -9.67 -3.28
C ASP A 124 6.24 -10.43 -3.22
N ARG A 125 5.96 -11.13 -2.12
CA ARG A 125 4.67 -11.79 -1.87
C ARG A 125 3.51 -10.80 -1.91
N TYR A 126 3.63 -9.69 -1.19
CA TYR A 126 2.58 -8.67 -1.12
C TYR A 126 2.42 -7.95 -2.48
N GLU A 127 3.54 -7.67 -3.15
CA GLU A 127 3.57 -7.07 -4.49
C GLU A 127 2.82 -7.95 -5.50
N ILE A 128 3.12 -9.25 -5.55
CA ILE A 128 2.42 -10.20 -6.44
C ILE A 128 0.94 -10.28 -6.08
N MET A 129 0.60 -10.39 -4.79
CA MET A 129 -0.78 -10.55 -4.32
C MET A 129 -1.68 -9.39 -4.73
N LYS A 130 -1.19 -8.15 -4.66
CA LYS A 130 -1.97 -6.96 -5.02
C LYS A 130 -1.71 -6.48 -6.46
N GLY A 131 -0.85 -7.15 -7.21
CA GLY A 131 -0.57 -6.83 -8.61
C GLY A 131 0.39 -5.66 -8.84
N PHE A 132 1.29 -5.38 -7.89
CA PHE A 132 2.37 -4.42 -8.09
C PHE A 132 3.31 -4.92 -9.20
N SER A 133 3.42 -4.16 -10.28
CA SER A 133 4.33 -4.49 -11.39
C SER A 133 5.73 -3.99 -11.06
N THR A 134 6.73 -4.88 -11.03
CA THR A 134 8.13 -4.52 -10.77
C THR A 134 8.61 -3.43 -11.74
N GLY A 135 8.86 -2.23 -11.21
CA GLY A 135 9.49 -1.12 -11.96
C GLY A 135 8.56 -0.03 -12.48
N GLY A 136 7.25 -0.11 -12.23
CA GLY A 136 6.36 1.03 -12.40
C GLY A 136 6.10 1.66 -11.04
N ARG A 137 6.14 2.99 -10.95
CA ARG A 137 5.27 3.74 -10.00
C ARG A 137 3.96 2.98 -9.88
N LEU A 138 3.40 2.83 -8.67
CA LEU A 138 1.96 2.55 -8.60
C LEU A 138 1.29 3.63 -9.43
N GLU A 139 0.79 3.24 -10.59
CA GLU A 139 -0.45 3.80 -11.02
C GLU A 139 -1.47 3.28 -10.01
N GLU A 140 -1.59 4.01 -8.88
CA GLU A 140 -2.87 4.15 -8.20
C GLU A 140 -3.92 4.23 -9.30
N PRO A 141 -5.12 3.60 -9.17
CA PRO A 141 -6.17 3.72 -10.17
C PRO A 141 -6.21 5.16 -10.64
N THR A 142 -5.82 5.38 -11.90
CA THR A 142 -5.32 6.68 -12.40
C THR A 142 -6.41 7.75 -12.41
N PHE A 143 -7.57 7.41 -11.85
CA PHE A 143 -8.80 8.14 -11.79
C PHE A 143 -9.63 7.75 -10.56
N ILE A 144 -9.54 8.54 -9.49
CA ILE A 144 -10.36 8.42 -8.28
C ILE A 144 -11.35 9.58 -8.26
N VAL A 145 -12.62 9.32 -7.98
CA VAL A 145 -13.67 10.34 -7.95
C VAL A 145 -14.54 10.25 -6.71
N SER A 146 -14.93 11.42 -6.20
CA SER A 146 -16.05 11.57 -5.27
C SER A 146 -17.37 11.16 -5.94
N ARG A 147 -18.38 10.80 -5.14
CA ARG A 147 -19.69 10.33 -5.62
C ARG A 147 -20.35 11.30 -6.61
N ASP A 148 -20.13 12.60 -6.43
CA ASP A 148 -20.68 13.67 -7.25
C ASP A 148 -19.72 14.20 -8.30
N TYR A 149 -18.47 13.72 -8.34
CA TYR A 149 -17.38 14.19 -9.20
C TYR A 149 -16.93 15.63 -8.90
N SER A 150 -17.27 16.17 -7.73
CA SER A 150 -16.78 17.47 -7.27
C SER A 150 -15.27 17.42 -6.97
N GLU A 151 -14.78 16.31 -6.45
CA GLU A 151 -13.37 16.01 -6.28
C GLU A 151 -12.95 14.85 -7.19
N VAL A 152 -11.86 15.06 -7.95
CA VAL A 152 -11.28 14.09 -8.88
C VAL A 152 -9.76 14.07 -8.70
N ARG A 153 -9.17 12.88 -8.53
CA ARG A 153 -7.72 12.65 -8.62
C ARG A 153 -7.43 11.91 -9.92
N CYS A 154 -6.54 12.44 -10.76
CA CYS A 154 -6.17 11.83 -12.02
C CYS A 154 -4.67 11.98 -12.29
N ASN A 155 -3.94 10.90 -12.59
CA ASN A 155 -2.47 10.92 -12.81
C ASN A 155 -1.68 11.70 -11.73
N GLY A 156 -2.04 11.54 -10.45
CA GLY A 156 -1.41 12.29 -9.35
C GLY A 156 -1.83 13.77 -9.23
N HIS A 157 -2.74 14.26 -10.07
CA HIS A 157 -3.30 15.61 -9.97
C HIS A 157 -4.67 15.62 -9.28
N ARG A 158 -4.87 16.55 -8.34
CA ARG A 158 -6.17 16.78 -7.67
C ARG A 158 -6.92 17.94 -8.31
N PHE A 159 -8.18 17.71 -8.63
CA PHE A 159 -9.08 18.70 -9.23
C PHE A 159 -10.33 18.88 -8.35
N GLN A 160 -10.65 20.13 -8.05
CA GLN A 160 -11.91 20.55 -7.42
C GLN A 160 -12.82 21.16 -8.49
N LEU A 161 -13.85 20.45 -8.90
CA LEU A 161 -14.67 20.73 -10.06
C LEU A 161 -16.00 21.39 -9.69
N GLY A 162 -16.38 22.41 -10.46
CA GLY A 162 -17.74 22.95 -10.42
C GLY A 162 -18.77 21.99 -11.05
N PRO A 163 -20.08 22.21 -10.86
CA PRO A 163 -21.12 21.28 -11.31
C PRO A 163 -21.07 20.92 -12.80
N ILE A 164 -20.78 21.88 -13.67
CA ILE A 164 -20.66 21.65 -15.11
C ILE A 164 -19.39 20.84 -15.43
N GLN A 165 -18.26 21.15 -14.80
CA GLN A 165 -17.01 20.41 -14.96
C GLN A 165 -17.17 18.94 -14.49
N ALA A 166 -17.81 18.74 -13.33
CA ALA A 166 -18.11 17.43 -12.77
C ALA A 166 -19.02 16.60 -13.69
N ALA A 167 -20.05 17.22 -14.28
CA ALA A 167 -20.93 16.56 -15.24
C ALA A 167 -20.18 16.12 -16.51
N VAL A 168 -19.31 16.98 -17.06
CA VAL A 168 -18.46 16.65 -18.21
C VAL A 168 -17.57 15.44 -17.90
N VAL A 169 -16.85 15.47 -16.78
CA VAL A 169 -15.93 14.39 -16.38
C VAL A 169 -16.69 13.08 -16.15
N ARG A 170 -17.88 13.14 -15.55
CA ARG A 170 -18.76 11.98 -15.37
C ARG A 170 -19.17 11.34 -16.70
N SER A 171 -19.56 12.14 -17.70
CA SER A 171 -19.92 11.62 -19.02
C SER A 171 -18.72 10.96 -19.71
N LEU A 172 -17.54 11.59 -19.65
CA LEU A 172 -16.32 11.00 -20.20
C LEU A 172 -15.91 9.71 -19.49
N HIS A 173 -16.07 9.64 -18.17
CA HIS A 173 -15.78 8.43 -17.39
C HIS A 173 -16.70 7.27 -17.79
N ARG A 174 -18.01 7.51 -17.90
CA ARG A 174 -18.97 6.49 -18.36
C ARG A 174 -18.66 5.99 -19.76
N ALA A 175 -18.27 6.90 -20.66
CA ALA A 175 -17.91 6.55 -22.03
C ALA A 175 -16.65 5.67 -22.08
N ALA A 176 -15.65 5.97 -21.23
CA ALA A 176 -14.46 5.13 -21.07
C ALA A 176 -14.81 3.73 -20.53
N GLN A 177 -15.65 3.65 -19.50
CA GLN A 177 -16.14 2.37 -18.95
C GLN A 177 -16.94 1.54 -19.97
N ALA A 178 -17.63 2.20 -20.89
CA ALA A 178 -18.38 1.56 -21.98
C ALA A 178 -17.50 1.16 -23.19
N GLY A 179 -16.17 1.34 -23.12
CA GLY A 179 -15.24 1.03 -24.21
C GLY A 179 -15.27 2.02 -25.37
N GLN A 180 -15.92 3.18 -25.21
CA GLN A 180 -16.01 4.25 -26.21
C GLN A 180 -15.40 5.56 -25.66
N PRO A 181 -14.08 5.61 -25.39
CA PRO A 181 -13.48 6.69 -24.61
C PRO A 181 -13.53 8.07 -25.29
N TRP A 182 -13.48 8.11 -26.63
CA TRP A 182 -13.50 9.36 -27.39
C TRP A 182 -14.93 9.83 -27.64
N GLN A 183 -15.25 11.02 -27.15
CA GLN A 183 -16.59 11.57 -27.19
C GLN A 183 -16.60 12.97 -27.79
N ASN A 184 -17.65 13.31 -28.54
CA ASN A 184 -17.78 14.60 -29.18
C ASN A 184 -17.98 15.72 -28.13
N GLY A 185 -17.07 16.70 -28.12
CA GLY A 185 -17.07 17.75 -27.11
C GLY A 185 -18.34 18.62 -27.11
N LYS A 186 -18.96 18.86 -28.27
CA LYS A 186 -20.20 19.66 -28.33
C LYS A 186 -21.36 18.92 -27.69
N ASN A 187 -21.47 17.62 -27.91
CA ASN A 187 -22.52 16.79 -27.32
C ASN A 187 -22.38 16.76 -25.80
N ILE A 188 -21.17 16.50 -25.29
CA ILE A 188 -20.90 16.46 -23.85
C ILE A 188 -21.21 17.81 -23.19
N LEU A 189 -20.79 18.93 -23.81
CA LEU A 189 -21.05 20.26 -23.28
C LEU A 189 -22.55 20.59 -23.26
N SER A 190 -23.28 20.18 -24.30
CA SER A 190 -24.74 20.33 -24.39
C SER A 190 -25.44 19.51 -23.29
N GLU A 191 -25.07 18.24 -23.12
CA GLU A 191 -25.62 17.35 -22.08
C GLU A 191 -25.32 17.86 -20.67
N ALA A 192 -24.11 18.39 -20.45
CA ALA A 192 -23.70 19.04 -19.20
C ALA A 192 -24.36 20.41 -18.97
N ARG A 193 -25.23 20.87 -19.89
CA ARG A 193 -25.91 22.17 -19.87
C ARG A 193 -24.92 23.35 -19.74
N SER A 194 -23.75 23.21 -20.36
CA SER A 194 -22.74 24.26 -20.40
C SER A 194 -23.21 25.44 -21.26
N ARG A 195 -23.01 26.66 -20.76
CA ARG A 195 -23.16 27.88 -21.57
C ARG A 195 -21.99 28.11 -22.54
N SER A 196 -20.86 27.44 -22.30
CA SER A 196 -19.70 27.48 -23.17
C SER A 196 -19.74 26.39 -24.23
N LEU A 197 -19.30 26.74 -25.44
CA LEU A 197 -19.15 25.85 -26.58
C LEU A 197 -17.75 25.20 -26.70
N ARG A 198 -16.83 25.56 -25.80
CA ARG A 198 -15.43 25.09 -25.82
C ARG A 198 -15.03 24.47 -24.49
N MET A 199 -14.40 23.31 -24.57
CA MET A 199 -13.91 22.59 -23.39
C MET A 199 -12.89 23.42 -22.60
N SER A 200 -12.00 24.13 -23.31
CA SER A 200 -11.02 25.04 -22.72
C SER A 200 -11.64 26.10 -21.83
N ASP A 201 -12.79 26.64 -22.22
CA ASP A 201 -13.42 27.74 -21.50
C ASP A 201 -14.16 27.25 -20.26
N VAL A 202 -14.63 25.99 -20.28
CA VAL A 202 -15.23 25.33 -19.10
C VAL A 202 -14.18 25.02 -18.05
N PHE A 203 -12.97 24.61 -18.47
CA PHE A 203 -11.90 24.21 -17.55
C PHE A 203 -10.81 25.27 -17.34
N LYS A 204 -10.98 26.49 -17.87
CA LYS A 204 -9.97 27.57 -17.81
C LYS A 204 -9.49 27.93 -16.41
N SER A 205 -10.30 27.66 -15.38
CA SER A 205 -9.95 27.89 -13.98
C SER A 205 -9.02 26.83 -13.38
N LYS A 206 -8.60 25.83 -14.18
CA LYS A 206 -7.77 24.69 -13.76
C LYS A 206 -6.56 24.65 -14.69
N ASP A 207 -5.43 25.17 -14.23
CA ASP A 207 -4.24 25.39 -15.07
C ASP A 207 -3.70 24.09 -15.71
N ASN A 208 -3.90 22.96 -15.04
CA ASN A 208 -3.47 21.63 -15.45
C ASN A 208 -4.62 20.72 -15.95
N TRP A 209 -5.75 21.27 -16.42
CA TRP A 209 -6.91 20.46 -16.82
C TRP A 209 -6.65 19.47 -17.97
N ARG A 210 -5.59 19.68 -18.76
CA ARG A 210 -5.16 18.76 -19.83
C ARG A 210 -4.60 17.44 -19.30
N GLU A 211 -4.17 17.42 -18.04
CA GLU A 211 -3.78 16.19 -17.36
C GLU A 211 -4.99 15.33 -16.96
N LEU A 212 -6.18 15.91 -16.99
CA LEU A 212 -7.47 15.24 -16.74
C LEU A 212 -8.19 14.84 -18.04
N ILE A 213 -8.15 15.71 -19.07
CA ILE A 213 -8.90 15.53 -20.32
C ILE A 213 -7.98 15.70 -21.53
N ARG A 214 -7.92 14.68 -22.39
CA ARG A 214 -7.20 14.73 -23.68
C ARG A 214 -8.14 15.16 -24.80
N SER A 215 -7.58 15.85 -25.80
CA SER A 215 -8.26 16.18 -27.05
C SER A 215 -7.53 15.54 -28.23
N ASP A 216 -8.29 15.03 -29.20
CA ASP A 216 -7.77 14.53 -30.48
C ASP A 216 -7.47 15.65 -31.50
N ARG A 217 -7.69 16.91 -31.11
CA ARG A 217 -7.63 18.12 -31.97
C ARG A 217 -8.64 18.15 -33.12
N ARG A 218 -9.61 17.23 -33.16
CA ARG A 218 -10.72 17.17 -34.14
C ARG A 218 -12.08 17.41 -33.49
N GLY A 219 -12.09 17.78 -32.20
CA GLY A 219 -13.28 18.11 -31.44
C GLY A 219 -13.79 16.98 -30.55
N ASN A 220 -13.08 15.85 -30.48
CA ASN A 220 -13.36 14.81 -29.51
C ASN A 220 -12.43 14.91 -28.30
N TYR A 221 -12.95 14.42 -27.19
CA TYR A 221 -12.29 14.43 -25.89
C TYR A 221 -12.45 13.08 -25.21
N ARG A 222 -11.47 12.71 -24.40
CA ARG A 222 -11.50 11.53 -23.52
C ARG A 222 -10.87 11.87 -22.16
N LEU A 223 -11.17 11.08 -21.14
CA LEU A 223 -10.37 11.15 -19.91
C LEU A 223 -8.94 10.71 -20.20
N ASN A 224 -8.00 11.33 -19.49
CA ASN A 224 -6.60 10.96 -19.53
C ASN A 224 -6.33 9.80 -18.56
N ILE A 225 -6.96 8.67 -18.80
CA ILE A 225 -6.82 7.45 -18.01
C ILE A 225 -6.31 6.39 -18.99
N GLU A 226 -5.14 5.83 -18.73
CA GLU A 226 -4.56 4.74 -19.53
C GLU A 226 -5.03 3.37 -19.02
#